data_AF-A0A7W1U8H1-F1
#
_entry.id   AF-A0A7W1U8H1-F1
#
_cell.length_a   1.000
_cell.length_b   1.000
_cell.length_c   1.000
_cell.angle_alpha   90.00
_cell.angle_beta   90.00
_cell.angle_gamma   90.00
#
_symmetry.space_group_name_H-M   'P 1'
#
loop_
_entity.id
_entity.type
_entity.pdbx_description
1 polymer ?
#
loop_
_entity_poly.entity_id
_entity_poly.type
_entity_poly.pdbx_seq_one_letter_code
_entity_poly.pdbx_strand_id
1 'polypeptide(L)'
;MRAQIFILLALIVCLTSKGLAQAEPEAALASANTAYAAGRFPEAIKTYEGLVQDHHWSASLFYDLGNAYFRVGDFGRAILNYERALALNPVQPEAQANLRLVREQTRALELAPSWPEEHLAFLTIDQYTV
;
A
#
# COMPACT_ATOMS: atom_id res chain seq x y z
N MET A 1 43.05 20.54 -27.01
CA MET A 1 41.74 20.47 -27.70
C MET A 1 41.20 19.04 -27.84
N ARG A 2 42.00 18.05 -28.28
CA ARG A 2 41.54 16.65 -28.42
C ARG A 2 41.13 15.98 -27.09
N ALA A 3 41.88 16.19 -26.00
CA ALA A 3 41.58 15.59 -24.68
C ALA A 3 40.30 16.15 -24.01
N GLN A 4 39.95 17.41 -24.25
CA GLN A 4 38.74 18.04 -23.71
C GLN A 4 37.46 17.46 -24.35
N ILE A 5 37.53 17.07 -25.63
CA ILE A 5 36.42 16.43 -26.36
C ILE A 5 36.15 15.02 -25.80
N PHE A 6 37.20 14.26 -25.45
CA PHE A 6 37.06 12.94 -24.82
C PHE A 6 36.45 13.01 -23.41
N ILE A 7 36.82 14.03 -22.62
CA ILE A 7 36.26 14.24 -21.27
C ILE A 7 34.79 14.64 -21.34
N LEU A 8 34.41 15.49 -22.30
CA LEU A 8 33.01 15.86 -22.55
C LEU A 8 32.16 14.68 -23.02
N LEU A 9 32.69 13.83 -23.91
CA LEU A 9 32.01 12.60 -24.36
C LEU A 9 31.84 11.58 -23.23
N ALA A 10 32.83 11.43 -22.35
CA ALA A 10 32.74 10.54 -21.19
C ALA A 10 31.71 11.01 -20.14
N LEU A 11 31.56 12.33 -19.94
CA LEU A 11 30.53 12.91 -19.08
C LEU A 11 29.11 12.73 -19.66
N ILE A 12 28.94 12.85 -20.97
CA ILE A 12 27.66 12.61 -21.65
C ILE A 12 27.25 11.14 -21.54
N VAL A 13 28.20 10.20 -21.68
CA VAL A 13 27.95 8.75 -21.54
C VAL A 13 27.61 8.37 -20.08
N CYS A 14 28.10 9.11 -19.09
CA CYS A 14 27.75 8.91 -17.67
C CYS A 14 26.39 9.53 -17.29
N LEU A 15 25.92 10.54 -18.03
CA LEU A 15 24.59 11.13 -17.87
C LEU A 15 23.48 10.28 -18.52
N THR A 16 23.80 9.48 -19.53
CA THR A 16 22.85 8.55 -20.17
C THR A 16 22.77 7.18 -19.50
N SER A 17 23.73 6.81 -18.64
CA SER A 17 23.79 5.48 -18.05
C SER A 17 22.72 5.18 -16.99
N LYS A 18 21.96 6.19 -16.55
CA LYS A 18 20.78 5.95 -15.69
C LYS A 18 19.55 5.43 -16.45
N GLY A 19 19.60 5.38 -17.78
CA GLY A 19 18.44 5.06 -18.64
C GLY A 19 18.30 3.60 -19.08
N LEU A 20 19.04 2.65 -18.51
CA LEU A 20 19.05 1.25 -18.98
C LEU A 20 18.86 0.27 -17.82
N ALA A 21 17.69 0.32 -17.16
CA ALA A 21 17.09 -0.81 -16.40
C ALA A 21 15.87 -0.39 -15.54
N GLN A 22 15.43 0.86 -15.56
CA GLN A 22 14.20 1.20 -14.84
C GLN A 22 13.03 0.63 -15.64
N ALA A 23 12.35 -0.38 -15.09
CA ALA A 23 11.12 -0.88 -15.69
C ALA A 23 10.17 0.31 -15.83
N GLU A 24 9.65 0.52 -17.04
CA GLU A 24 8.65 1.56 -17.29
C GLU A 24 7.55 1.45 -16.23
N PRO A 25 7.13 2.56 -15.60
CA PRO A 25 6.22 2.52 -14.46
C PRO A 25 4.91 1.79 -14.78
N GLU A 26 4.45 1.83 -16.02
CA GLU A 26 3.30 1.07 -16.51
C GLU A 26 3.55 -0.45 -16.51
N ALA A 27 4.75 -0.90 -16.90
CA ALA A 27 5.12 -2.31 -16.89
C ALA A 27 5.24 -2.84 -15.45
N ALA A 28 5.84 -2.05 -14.55
CA ALA A 28 5.89 -2.37 -13.13
C ALA A 28 4.48 -2.42 -12.52
N LEU A 29 3.60 -1.48 -12.87
CA LEU A 29 2.21 -1.48 -12.41
C LEU A 29 1.45 -2.73 -12.92
N ALA A 30 1.60 -3.08 -14.19
CA ALA A 30 0.99 -4.29 -14.77
C ALA A 30 1.49 -5.57 -14.10
N SER A 31 2.80 -5.64 -13.77
CA SER A 31 3.38 -6.74 -13.02
C SER A 31 2.80 -6.84 -11.60
N ALA A 32 2.69 -5.72 -10.89
CA ALA A 32 2.09 -5.66 -9.56
C ALA A 32 0.61 -6.10 -9.58
N ASN A 33 -0.17 -5.64 -10.55
CA ASN A 33 -1.56 -6.04 -10.74
C ASN A 33 -1.70 -7.54 -11.04
N THR A 34 -0.75 -8.11 -11.81
CA THR A 34 -0.70 -9.54 -12.08
C THR A 34 -0.39 -10.34 -10.80
N ALA A 35 0.57 -9.88 -10.00
CA ALA A 35 0.87 -10.50 -8.71
C ALA A 35 -0.32 -10.43 -7.74
N TYR A 36 -1.00 -9.28 -7.68
CA TYR A 36 -2.22 -9.08 -6.89
C TYR A 36 -3.33 -10.03 -7.32
N ALA A 37 -3.62 -10.12 -8.61
CA ALA A 37 -4.64 -11.02 -9.16
C ALA A 37 -4.33 -12.50 -8.87
N ALA A 38 -3.05 -12.86 -8.82
CA ALA A 38 -2.60 -14.20 -8.47
C ALA A 38 -2.52 -14.47 -6.95
N GLY A 39 -2.97 -13.54 -6.11
CA GLY A 39 -2.98 -13.69 -4.65
C GLY A 39 -1.62 -13.48 -3.98
N ARG A 40 -0.59 -13.09 -4.74
CA ARG A 40 0.77 -12.83 -4.23
C ARG A 40 0.86 -11.40 -3.71
N PHE A 41 0.08 -11.08 -2.69
CA PHE A 41 -0.02 -9.71 -2.15
C PHE A 41 1.31 -9.13 -1.67
N PRO A 42 2.20 -9.86 -0.97
CA PRO A 42 3.49 -9.29 -0.57
C PRO A 42 4.37 -8.85 -1.75
N GLU A 43 4.32 -9.59 -2.86
CA GLU A 43 5.03 -9.22 -4.10
C GLU A 43 4.42 -7.98 -4.73
N ALA A 44 3.08 -7.93 -4.84
CA ALA A 44 2.36 -6.76 -5.36
C ALA A 44 2.67 -5.50 -4.54
N ILE A 45 2.60 -5.60 -3.20
CA ILE A 45 2.93 -4.52 -2.27
C ILE A 45 4.33 -3.99 -2.55
N LYS A 46 5.34 -4.87 -2.62
CA LYS A 46 6.73 -4.46 -2.86
C LYS A 46 6.86 -3.65 -4.15
N THR A 47 6.21 -4.08 -5.23
CA THR A 47 6.28 -3.37 -6.52
C THR A 47 5.52 -2.04 -6.49
N TYR A 48 4.32 -2.02 -5.90
CA TYR A 48 3.56 -0.77 -5.71
C TYR A 48 4.31 0.24 -4.85
N GLU A 49 4.95 -0.20 -3.75
CA GLU A 49 5.76 0.67 -2.90
C GLU A 49 6.96 1.23 -3.64
N GLY A 50 7.62 0.45 -4.50
CA GLY A 50 8.67 0.94 -5.38
C GLY A 50 8.18 2.08 -6.28
N LEU A 51 7.01 1.91 -6.92
CA LEU A 51 6.38 2.97 -7.73
C LEU A 51 6.07 4.22 -6.91
N VAL A 52 5.62 4.05 -5.66
CA VAL A 52 5.36 5.18 -4.75
C VAL A 52 6.67 5.88 -4.36
N GLN A 53 7.75 5.14 -4.11
CA GLN A 53 9.08 5.68 -3.79
C GLN A 53 9.67 6.46 -4.96
N ASP A 54 9.44 5.99 -6.19
CA ASP A 54 9.85 6.65 -7.43
C ASP A 54 8.91 7.79 -7.84
N HIS A 55 7.98 8.19 -6.96
CA HIS A 55 7.04 9.30 -7.16
C HIS A 55 6.03 9.12 -8.31
N HIS A 56 5.76 7.89 -8.76
CA HIS A 56 4.72 7.57 -9.74
C HIS A 56 3.32 7.54 -9.11
N TRP A 57 2.94 8.62 -8.43
CA TRP A 57 1.70 8.69 -7.65
C TRP A 57 0.46 8.81 -8.54
N SER A 58 -0.55 7.99 -8.24
CA SER A 58 -1.88 8.11 -8.82
C SER A 58 -2.92 7.62 -7.82
N ALA A 59 -4.17 8.09 -7.97
CA ALA A 59 -5.26 7.62 -7.13
C ALA A 59 -5.42 6.09 -7.24
N SER A 60 -5.32 5.54 -8.47
CA SER A 60 -5.40 4.10 -8.72
C SER A 60 -4.26 3.32 -8.06
N LEU A 61 -3.00 3.79 -8.14
CA LEU A 61 -1.88 3.13 -7.47
C LEU A 61 -2.08 3.06 -5.96
N PHE A 62 -2.50 4.16 -5.33
CA PHE A 62 -2.77 4.16 -3.89
C PHE A 62 -3.98 3.30 -3.55
N TYR A 63 -5.03 3.28 -4.37
CA TYR A 63 -6.17 2.39 -4.18
C TYR A 63 -5.76 0.91 -4.22
N ASP A 64 -4.97 0.52 -5.23
CA ASP A 64 -4.51 -0.87 -5.40
C ASP A 64 -3.53 -1.29 -4.30
N LEU A 65 -2.64 -0.39 -3.86
CA LEU A 65 -1.78 -0.63 -2.70
C LEU A 65 -2.59 -0.76 -1.41
N GLY A 66 -3.63 0.06 -1.23
CA GLY A 66 -4.56 -0.05 -0.10
C GLY A 66 -5.29 -1.40 -0.08
N ASN A 67 -5.76 -1.85 -1.25
CA ASN A 67 -6.34 -3.17 -1.43
C ASN A 67 -5.35 -4.27 -1.06
N ALA A 68 -4.11 -4.21 -1.55
CA ALA A 68 -3.08 -5.20 -1.25
C ALA A 68 -2.78 -5.28 0.26
N TYR A 69 -2.71 -4.13 0.94
CA TYR A 69 -2.55 -4.08 2.39
C TYR A 69 -3.75 -4.65 3.16
N PHE A 70 -4.97 -4.35 2.71
CA PHE A 70 -6.18 -4.95 3.26
C PHE A 70 -6.15 -6.49 3.16
N ARG A 71 -5.69 -7.03 2.03
CA ARG A 71 -5.61 -8.48 1.80
C ARG A 71 -4.63 -9.20 2.70
N VAL A 72 -3.60 -8.53 3.21
CA VAL A 72 -2.65 -9.09 4.18
C VAL A 72 -3.01 -8.76 5.63
N GLY A 73 -4.16 -8.11 5.87
CA GLY A 73 -4.63 -7.74 7.21
C GLY A 73 -3.95 -6.50 7.81
N ASP A 74 -3.15 -5.77 7.02
CA ASP A 74 -2.54 -4.53 7.49
C ASP A 74 -3.51 -3.36 7.28
N PHE A 75 -4.47 -3.25 8.19
CA PHE A 75 -5.54 -2.27 8.09
C PHE A 75 -5.03 -0.83 8.22
N GLY A 76 -3.98 -0.59 9.00
CA GLY A 76 -3.37 0.73 9.13
C GLY A 76 -2.82 1.25 7.81
N ARG A 77 -2.01 0.44 7.11
CA ARG A 77 -1.47 0.82 5.79
C ARG A 77 -2.55 0.81 4.70
N ALA A 78 -3.60 0.00 4.82
CA ALA A 78 -4.74 0.06 3.93
C ALA A 78 -5.47 1.42 4.02
N ILE A 79 -5.81 1.85 5.25
CA ILE A 79 -6.46 3.14 5.53
C ILE A 79 -5.65 4.30 4.94
N LEU A 80 -4.35 4.35 5.25
CA LEU A 80 -3.46 5.41 4.76
C LEU A 80 -3.50 5.53 3.23
N ASN A 81 -3.47 4.40 2.52
CA ASN A 81 -3.42 4.41 1.07
C ASN A 81 -4.79 4.73 0.44
N TYR A 82 -5.90 4.31 1.03
CA TYR A 82 -7.22 4.78 0.58
C TYR A 82 -7.40 6.28 0.80
N GLU A 83 -6.92 6.84 1.92
CA GLU A 83 -6.94 8.28 2.15
C GLU A 83 -6.09 9.04 1.12
N ARG A 84 -4.91 8.53 0.78
CA ARG A 84 -4.08 9.09 -0.30
C ARG A 84 -4.78 9.03 -1.66
N ALA A 85 -5.46 7.92 -1.96
CA ALA A 85 -6.23 7.80 -3.19
C ALA A 85 -7.33 8.88 -3.26
N LEU A 86 -8.07 9.07 -2.17
CA LEU A 86 -9.14 10.07 -2.05
C LEU A 86 -8.62 11.52 -2.00
N ALA A 87 -7.39 11.74 -1.54
CA ALA A 87 -6.74 13.04 -1.61
C ALA A 87 -6.44 13.45 -3.07
N LEU A 88 -6.11 12.48 -3.94
CA LEU A 88 -5.87 12.72 -5.36
C LEU A 88 -7.16 12.71 -6.20
N ASN A 89 -8.10 11.83 -5.86
CA ASN A 89 -9.42 11.77 -6.48
C ASN A 89 -10.51 11.64 -5.40
N PRO A 90 -11.10 12.77 -4.95
CA PRO A 90 -12.14 12.76 -3.93
C PRO A 90 -13.41 11.99 -4.32
N VAL A 91 -13.65 11.80 -5.63
CA VAL A 91 -14.83 11.16 -6.20
C VAL A 91 -14.47 9.77 -6.73
N GLN A 92 -13.96 8.91 -5.84
CA GLN A 92 -13.70 7.49 -6.11
C GLN A 92 -14.53 6.62 -5.16
N PRO A 93 -15.77 6.23 -5.56
CA PRO A 93 -16.70 5.50 -4.69
C PRO A 93 -16.13 4.22 -4.09
N GLU A 94 -15.28 3.51 -4.84
CA GLU A 94 -14.65 2.25 -4.43
C GLU A 94 -13.67 2.48 -3.27
N ALA A 95 -12.84 3.53 -3.34
CA ALA A 95 -11.93 3.87 -2.25
C ALA A 95 -12.69 4.35 -1.00
N GLN A 96 -13.79 5.10 -1.17
CA GLN A 96 -14.63 5.49 -0.05
C GLN A 96 -15.29 4.28 0.63
N ALA A 97 -15.79 3.33 -0.16
CA ALA A 97 -16.40 2.11 0.35
C ALA A 97 -15.39 1.25 1.11
N ASN A 98 -14.21 1.02 0.53
CA ASN A 98 -13.17 0.22 1.15
C ASN A 98 -12.60 0.89 2.42
N LEU A 99 -12.46 2.22 2.42
CA LEU A 99 -12.05 2.97 3.61
C LEU A 99 -13.07 2.86 4.76
N ARG A 100 -14.37 2.93 4.46
CA ARG A 100 -15.41 2.72 5.48
C ARG A 100 -15.34 1.30 6.04
N LEU A 101 -15.28 0.30 5.17
CA LEU A 101 -15.20 -1.12 5.56
C LEU A 101 -14.02 -1.38 6.50
N VAL A 102 -12.82 -0.95 6.13
CA VAL A 102 -11.62 -1.20 6.94
C VAL A 102 -11.64 -0.46 8.28
N ARG A 103 -12.24 0.75 8.34
CA ARG A 103 -12.42 1.49 9.61
C ARG A 103 -13.42 0.82 10.52
N GLU A 104 -14.51 0.29 9.98
CA GLU A 104 -15.48 -0.50 10.73
C GLU A 104 -14.84 -1.76 11.30
N GLN A 105 -14.07 -2.48 10.49
CA GLN A 105 -13.35 -3.68 10.93
C GLN A 105 -12.31 -3.36 12.01
N THR A 106 -11.54 -2.29 11.85
CA THR A 106 -10.53 -1.87 12.84
C THR A 106 -11.20 -1.46 14.16
N ARG A 107 -12.29 -0.69 14.09
CA ARG A 107 -13.08 -0.32 15.28
C ARG A 107 -13.65 -1.55 16.00
N ALA A 108 -14.13 -2.55 15.26
CA ALA A 108 -14.63 -3.79 15.84
C ALA A 108 -13.51 -4.55 16.58
N LEU A 109 -12.28 -4.53 16.07
CA LEU A 109 -11.12 -5.14 16.73
C LEU A 109 -10.69 -4.37 17.99
N GLU A 110 -10.76 -3.04 17.97
CA GLU A 110 -10.47 -2.21 19.15
C GLU A 110 -11.49 -2.39 20.28
N LEU A 111 -12.75 -2.67 19.93
CA LEU A 111 -13.83 -2.90 20.90
C LEU A 111 -13.93 -4.35 21.38
N ALA A 112 -13.19 -5.28 20.77
CA ALA A 112 -13.22 -6.67 21.17
C ALA A 112 -12.59 -6.81 22.57
N PRO A 113 -13.31 -7.42 23.54
CA PRO A 113 -12.74 -7.66 24.86
C PRO A 113 -11.51 -8.55 24.71
N SER A 114 -10.48 -8.25 25.48
CA SER A 114 -9.30 -9.10 25.58
C SER A 114 -9.65 -10.46 26.17
N TRP A 115 -8.83 -11.48 25.92
CA TRP A 115 -9.03 -12.83 26.48
C TRP A 115 -9.28 -12.83 28.01
N PRO A 116 -8.55 -12.05 28.84
CA PRO A 116 -8.86 -11.93 30.26
C PRO A 116 -10.24 -11.32 30.52
N GLU A 117 -10.63 -10.26 29.82
CA GLU A 117 -11.94 -9.61 30.00
C GLU A 117 -13.09 -10.54 29.63
N GLU A 118 -12.94 -11.33 28.56
CA GLU A 118 -13.92 -12.32 28.12
C GLU A 118 -14.14 -13.42 29.18
N HIS A 119 -13.06 -13.96 29.76
CA HIS A 119 -13.15 -15.05 30.73
C HIS A 119 -13.52 -14.57 32.14
N LEU A 120 -13.10 -13.36 32.52
CA LEU A 120 -13.46 -12.77 33.81
C LEU A 120 -14.92 -12.29 33.83
N ALA A 121 -15.48 -11.84 32.71
CA ALA A 121 -16.89 -11.48 32.62
C ALA A 121 -17.82 -12.67 32.92
N PHE A 122 -17.42 -13.89 32.56
CA PHE A 122 -18.16 -15.10 32.92
C PHE A 122 -18.12 -15.37 34.44
N LEU A 123 -16.96 -15.15 35.08
CA LEU A 123 -16.77 -15.38 36.51
C LEU A 123 -17.46 -14.32 37.39
N THR A 124 -17.67 -13.10 36.89
CA THR A 124 -18.32 -12.02 37.66
C THR A 124 -19.85 -12.08 37.65
N ILE A 125 -20.45 -12.67 36.62
CA ILE A 125 -21.92 -12.78 36.50
C ILE A 125 -22.49 -13.84 37.46
N ASP A 126 -21.79 -14.97 37.63
CA ASP A 126 -22.27 -16.09 38.46
C ASP A 126 -22.10 -15.89 39.99
N GLN A 127 -21.44 -14.81 40.44
CA GLN A 127 -21.17 -14.60 41.87
C GLN A 127 -22.09 -13.61 42.58
N TYR A 128 -23.00 -12.92 41.86
CA TYR A 128 -23.82 -11.85 42.45
C TYR A 128 -25.32 -11.85 42.09
N THR A 129 -25.82 -12.85 41.37
CA THR A 129 -27.28 -13.05 41.25
C THR A 129 -27.79 -14.00 42.33
N VAL A 130 -28.27 -13.42 43.45
CA VAL A 130 -29.17 -14.06 44.43
C VAL A 130 -30.58 -13.56 44.18
#